data_AF-A0A3S0Z6T9-F1
#
_entry.id   AF-A0A3S0Z6T9-F1
#
_cell.length_a   1.000
_cell.length_b   1.000
_cell.length_c   1.000
_cell.angle_alpha   90.00
_cell.angle_beta   90.00
_cell.angle_gamma   90.00
#
_symmetry.space_group_name_H-M   'P 1'
#
loop_
_entity.id
_entity.type
_entity.pdbx_description
1 polymer ?
#
loop_
_entity_poly.entity_id
_entity_poly.type
_entity_poly.pdbx_seq_one_letter_code
_entity_poly.pdbx_strand_id
1 'polypeptide(L)'
;MAIRVLKTVYQYFKIIGSGGITMAVVCPSSSSYPAKPSYNDFWNSYHSLAGDLVPWIGTSISFILVHWFSEWGIPINNPAFQTSTEGYASSQGKCGNFPIFDTLQDGAYAYKELMERRYVLPATAYSNIFGDKNNVNDAYMNGFASGKTATNVLTDSGTYKSSVSSVQFKGRLESGGTITSGTYAANEALGASAWNAGHYMLSTDTYPGAKLNRVLDSSGWAAKEAAL
;
A
#
# COMPACT_ATOMS: atom_id res chain seq x y z
N MET A 1 -19.00 -9.02 -29.83
CA MET A 1 -19.46 -10.21 -29.07
C MET A 1 -18.58 -10.30 -27.83
N ALA A 2 -19.05 -9.76 -26.71
CA ALA A 2 -18.24 -9.52 -25.51
C ALA A 2 -18.27 -10.75 -24.59
N ILE A 3 -17.13 -11.40 -24.41
CA ILE A 3 -16.94 -12.48 -23.44
C ILE A 3 -16.72 -11.80 -22.08
N ARG A 4 -17.77 -11.84 -21.22
CA ARG A 4 -17.63 -11.51 -19.79
C ARG A 4 -16.82 -12.61 -19.13
N VAL A 5 -15.56 -12.33 -18.83
CA VAL A 5 -14.74 -13.15 -17.93
C VAL A 5 -15.29 -12.94 -16.51
N LEU A 6 -15.97 -13.95 -15.99
CA LEU A 6 -16.32 -14.07 -14.57
C LEU A 6 -15.01 -14.09 -13.77
N LYS A 7 -14.65 -12.97 -13.14
CA LYS A 7 -13.60 -12.94 -12.12
C LYS A 7 -14.16 -13.57 -10.84
N THR A 8 -13.66 -14.75 -10.50
CA THR A 8 -13.93 -15.45 -9.24
C THR A 8 -13.43 -14.59 -8.08
N VAL A 9 -14.36 -13.94 -7.37
CA VAL A 9 -14.10 -13.36 -6.05
C VAL A 9 -14.33 -14.46 -5.03
N TYR A 10 -13.30 -14.87 -4.29
CA TYR A 10 -13.45 -15.76 -3.14
C TYR A 10 -14.22 -15.03 -2.04
N GLN A 11 -15.52 -15.24 -1.98
CA GLN A 11 -16.40 -14.79 -0.91
C GLN A 11 -16.70 -15.98 0.00
N TYR A 12 -16.35 -15.87 1.27
CA TYR A 12 -16.62 -16.92 2.27
C TYR A 12 -18.06 -16.83 2.76
N PHE A 13 -18.85 -17.87 2.53
CA PHE A 13 -20.26 -17.93 2.90
C PHE A 13 -20.44 -18.48 4.33
N LYS A 14 -21.20 -17.76 5.15
CA LYS A 14 -21.82 -18.32 6.36
C LYS A 14 -23.34 -18.24 6.18
N ILE A 15 -24.00 -19.39 6.05
CA ILE A 15 -25.46 -19.48 5.90
C ILE A 15 -26.08 -19.21 7.28
N ILE A 16 -26.83 -18.10 7.40
CA ILE A 16 -27.74 -17.86 8.52
C ILE A 16 -29.14 -17.80 7.92
N GLY A 17 -30.09 -18.52 8.52
CA GLY A 17 -31.39 -18.82 7.94
C GLY A 17 -32.20 -17.61 7.47
N SER A 18 -32.86 -17.81 6.32
CA SER A 18 -34.03 -17.08 5.80
C SER A 18 -34.04 -15.56 5.97
N GLY A 19 -33.41 -14.86 5.01
CA GLY A 19 -33.65 -13.43 4.78
C GLY A 19 -32.41 -12.64 4.35
N GLY A 20 -32.05 -12.71 3.06
CA GLY A 20 -30.96 -11.94 2.47
C GLY A 20 -29.56 -12.47 2.84
N ILE A 21 -28.76 -12.83 1.84
CA ILE A 21 -27.34 -13.14 2.07
C ILE A 21 -26.62 -11.81 2.28
N THR A 22 -26.63 -11.27 3.49
CA THR A 22 -25.66 -10.26 3.90
C THR A 22 -24.36 -10.99 4.19
N MET A 23 -23.36 -10.79 3.34
CA MET A 23 -22.02 -11.28 3.65
C MET A 23 -21.54 -10.60 4.93
N ALA A 24 -21.34 -11.38 5.99
CA ALA A 24 -20.77 -10.86 7.20
C ALA A 24 -19.31 -10.46 6.92
N VAL A 25 -19.03 -9.16 6.95
CA VAL A 25 -17.67 -8.64 6.82
C VAL A 25 -16.85 -9.17 8.01
N VAL A 26 -15.71 -9.78 7.71
CA VAL A 26 -14.80 -10.29 8.74
C VAL A 26 -13.69 -9.26 8.95
N CYS A 27 -13.47 -8.84 10.19
CA CYS A 27 -12.41 -7.89 10.54
C CYS A 27 -11.08 -8.61 10.89
N PRO A 28 -9.92 -7.94 10.77
CA PRO A 28 -8.59 -8.55 10.96
C PRO A 28 -8.33 -9.23 12.30
N SER A 29 -9.01 -8.80 13.37
CA SER A 29 -8.90 -9.42 14.68
C SER A 29 -9.55 -10.80 14.77
N SER A 30 -10.35 -11.18 13.77
CA SER A 30 -11.01 -12.48 13.69
C SER A 30 -10.05 -13.55 13.16
N SER A 31 -10.07 -14.72 13.78
CA SER A 31 -9.37 -15.92 13.27
C SER A 31 -9.88 -16.40 11.91
N SER A 32 -11.05 -15.91 11.48
CA SER A 32 -11.63 -16.20 10.16
C SER A 32 -11.25 -15.14 9.10
N TYR A 33 -10.42 -14.15 9.45
CA TYR A 33 -9.96 -13.17 8.45
C TYR A 33 -9.13 -13.88 7.38
N PRO A 34 -9.38 -13.64 6.08
CA PRO A 34 -8.67 -14.35 5.03
C PRO A 34 -7.15 -14.17 5.14
N ALA A 35 -6.41 -15.25 4.94
CA ALA A 35 -4.96 -15.19 4.83
C ALA A 35 -4.55 -14.45 3.54
N LYS A 36 -3.35 -13.87 3.54
CA LYS A 36 -2.75 -13.29 2.32
C LYS A 36 -2.58 -14.40 1.27
N PRO A 37 -2.97 -14.17 0.00
CA PRO A 37 -2.77 -15.11 -1.09
C PRO A 37 -1.29 -15.15 -1.48
N SER A 38 -0.94 -16.05 -2.39
CA SER A 38 0.39 -16.04 -3.00
C SER A 38 0.64 -14.73 -3.77
N TYR A 39 1.92 -14.36 -3.96
CA TYR A 39 2.26 -13.19 -4.78
C TYR A 39 1.75 -13.29 -6.22
N ASN A 40 1.66 -14.51 -6.77
CA ASN A 40 1.13 -14.73 -8.12
C ASN A 40 -0.37 -14.48 -8.17
N ASP A 41 -1.14 -15.03 -7.23
CA ASP A 41 -2.59 -14.86 -7.20
C ASP A 41 -2.97 -13.41 -6.93
N PHE A 42 -2.22 -12.73 -6.06
CA PHE A 42 -2.41 -11.30 -5.79
C PHE A 42 -2.17 -10.46 -7.04
N TRP A 43 -1.07 -10.69 -7.76
CA TRP A 43 -0.80 -10.03 -9.05
C TRP A 43 -1.95 -10.24 -10.03
N ASN A 44 -2.32 -11.50 -10.27
CA ASN A 44 -3.35 -11.85 -11.25
C ASN A 44 -4.71 -11.19 -10.93
N SER A 45 -5.00 -11.01 -9.64
CA SER A 45 -6.26 -10.43 -9.19
C SER A 45 -6.29 -8.90 -9.27
N TYR A 46 -5.18 -8.22 -8.92
CA TYR A 46 -5.21 -6.80 -8.59
C TYR A 46 -4.33 -5.88 -9.44
N HIS A 47 -3.40 -6.41 -10.26
CA HIS A 47 -2.48 -5.56 -11.03
C HIS A 47 -3.20 -4.56 -11.96
N SER A 48 -4.31 -4.97 -12.58
CA SER A 48 -5.09 -4.09 -13.46
C SER A 48 -5.70 -2.92 -12.69
N LEU A 49 -6.28 -3.16 -11.51
CA LEU A 49 -6.86 -2.10 -10.69
C LEU A 49 -5.77 -1.16 -10.14
N ALA A 50 -4.62 -1.71 -9.74
CA ALA A 50 -3.47 -0.88 -9.35
C ALA A 50 -2.93 -0.06 -10.53
N GLY A 51 -2.93 -0.62 -11.75
CA GLY A 51 -2.55 0.06 -12.98
C GLY A 51 -3.40 1.29 -13.28
N ASP A 52 -4.71 1.25 -13.01
CA ASP A 52 -5.60 2.41 -13.19
C ASP A 52 -5.23 3.60 -12.29
N LEU A 53 -4.54 3.36 -11.18
CA LEU A 53 -4.14 4.41 -10.23
C LEU A 53 -2.75 5.00 -10.52
N VAL A 54 -1.91 4.28 -11.29
CA VAL A 54 -0.53 4.69 -11.59
C VAL A 54 -0.43 6.11 -12.17
N PRO A 55 -1.27 6.54 -13.13
CA PRO A 55 -1.18 7.90 -13.69
C PRO A 55 -1.43 9.01 -12.67
N TRP A 56 -2.18 8.72 -11.60
CA TRP A 56 -2.53 9.68 -10.55
C TRP A 56 -1.45 9.76 -9.47
N ILE A 57 -0.95 8.60 -9.05
CA ILE A 57 0.06 8.52 -7.99
C ILE A 57 1.46 8.83 -8.54
N GLY A 58 1.71 8.56 -9.83
CA GLY A 58 3.01 8.81 -10.48
C GLY A 58 4.09 7.81 -10.08
N THR A 59 3.72 6.54 -9.86
CA THR A 59 4.64 5.48 -9.40
C THR A 59 4.57 4.23 -10.29
N SER A 60 4.71 3.03 -9.75
CA SER A 60 4.60 1.75 -10.45
C SER A 60 3.41 0.94 -9.95
N ILE A 61 2.93 -0.01 -10.76
CA ILE A 61 1.95 -1.02 -10.30
C ILE A 61 2.52 -1.76 -9.09
N SER A 62 3.80 -2.12 -9.16
CA SER A 62 4.53 -2.83 -8.12
C SER A 62 4.53 -2.08 -6.79
N PHE A 63 4.73 -0.76 -6.78
CA PHE A 63 4.65 0.07 -5.57
C PHE A 63 3.29 -0.06 -4.89
N ILE A 64 2.21 0.11 -5.65
CA ILE A 64 0.84 0.05 -5.14
C ILE A 64 0.54 -1.35 -4.58
N LEU A 65 0.88 -2.41 -5.33
CA LEU A 65 0.63 -3.78 -4.90
C LEU A 65 1.44 -4.15 -3.66
N VAL A 66 2.69 -3.69 -3.54
CA VAL A 66 3.53 -3.93 -2.35
C VAL A 66 2.89 -3.34 -1.10
N HIS A 67 2.38 -2.12 -1.19
CA HIS A 67 1.68 -1.47 -0.10
C HIS A 67 0.38 -2.23 0.26
N TRP A 68 -0.48 -2.51 -0.72
CA TRP A 68 -1.74 -3.24 -0.51
C TRP A 68 -1.53 -4.65 0.04
N PHE A 69 -0.46 -5.33 -0.37
CA PHE A 69 -0.13 -6.65 0.15
C PHE A 69 0.41 -6.57 1.57
N SER A 70 1.21 -5.54 1.91
CA SER A 70 1.69 -5.31 3.27
C SER A 70 0.53 -5.11 4.24
N GLU A 71 -0.43 -4.27 3.88
CA GLU A 71 -1.57 -3.91 4.72
C GLU A 71 -2.67 -4.97 4.72
N TRP A 72 -2.95 -5.56 3.56
CA TRP A 72 -3.91 -6.65 3.39
C TRP A 72 -5.35 -6.31 3.82
N GLY A 73 -5.84 -5.13 3.48
CA GLY A 73 -7.23 -4.74 3.78
C GLY A 73 -8.24 -5.02 2.67
N ILE A 74 -7.83 -5.74 1.63
CA ILE A 74 -8.70 -6.18 0.53
C ILE A 74 -9.95 -6.93 1.01
N PRO A 75 -9.91 -7.82 2.03
CA PRO A 75 -11.12 -8.49 2.51
C PRO A 75 -12.23 -7.57 3.02
N ILE A 76 -11.90 -6.32 3.39
CA ILE A 76 -12.87 -5.29 3.81
C ILE A 76 -13.00 -4.16 2.77
N ASN A 77 -12.56 -4.44 1.53
CA ASN A 77 -12.49 -3.49 0.44
C ASN A 77 -11.65 -2.23 0.74
N ASN A 78 -10.72 -2.28 1.70
CA ASN A 78 -9.89 -1.15 2.12
C ASN A 78 -8.40 -1.52 1.87
N PRO A 79 -7.93 -1.52 0.62
CA PRO A 79 -6.70 -2.23 0.25
C PRO A 79 -5.45 -1.79 1.01
N ALA A 80 -5.34 -0.51 1.38
CA ALA A 80 -4.20 0.04 2.12
C ALA A 80 -4.51 0.32 3.60
N PHE A 81 -5.59 -0.24 4.15
CA PHE A 81 -6.00 0.01 5.54
C PHE A 81 -6.06 1.50 5.90
N GLN A 82 -6.51 2.36 4.97
CA GLN A 82 -6.68 3.78 5.28
C GLN A 82 -7.78 3.99 6.34
N THR A 83 -7.62 4.99 7.21
CA THR A 83 -8.59 5.34 8.26
C THR A 83 -9.68 6.30 7.79
N SER A 84 -9.49 6.92 6.62
CA SER A 84 -10.40 7.87 6.00
C SER A 84 -11.08 7.25 4.80
N THR A 85 -12.31 7.69 4.53
CA THR A 85 -13.07 7.27 3.35
C THR A 85 -12.72 8.09 2.12
N GLU A 86 -12.05 9.24 2.30
CA GLU A 86 -11.79 10.24 1.26
C GLU A 86 -13.03 10.57 0.39
N GLY A 87 -14.23 10.51 0.98
CA GLY A 87 -15.49 10.79 0.29
C GLY A 87 -16.12 9.61 -0.45
N TYR A 88 -15.52 8.42 -0.41
CA TYR A 88 -16.06 7.21 -1.06
C TYR A 88 -17.02 6.42 -0.16
N ALA A 89 -17.85 5.58 -0.80
CA ALA A 89 -18.91 4.82 -0.17
C ALA A 89 -18.38 3.77 0.83
N SER A 90 -18.90 3.82 2.05
CA SER A 90 -18.50 2.93 3.17
C SER A 90 -19.67 2.64 4.10
N SER A 91 -20.80 2.24 3.50
CA SER A 91 -22.04 1.98 4.23
C SER A 91 -21.97 0.72 5.10
N GLN A 92 -20.94 -0.11 4.92
CA GLN A 92 -20.76 -1.40 5.58
C GLN A 92 -20.14 -1.31 7.00
N GLY A 93 -19.88 -0.11 7.51
CA GLY A 93 -19.34 0.11 8.85
C GLY A 93 -17.82 0.17 8.90
N LYS A 94 -17.22 -0.27 10.01
CA LYS A 94 -15.76 -0.17 10.26
C LYS A 94 -15.20 -1.39 10.98
N CYS A 95 -13.96 -1.71 10.69
CA CYS A 95 -13.11 -2.58 11.51
C CYS A 95 -12.19 -1.72 12.37
N GLY A 96 -12.61 -1.43 13.61
CA GLY A 96 -11.94 -0.42 14.44
C GLY A 96 -12.03 0.97 13.79
N ASN A 97 -10.89 1.60 13.49
CA ASN A 97 -10.84 2.90 12.82
C ASN A 97 -10.90 2.81 11.29
N PHE A 98 -10.89 1.61 10.73
CA PHE A 98 -10.76 1.40 9.29
C PHE A 98 -12.14 1.22 8.64
N PRO A 99 -12.59 2.12 7.75
CA PRO A 99 -13.83 1.95 7.01
C PRO A 99 -13.82 0.66 6.19
N ILE A 100 -15.01 0.05 6.10
CA ILE A 100 -15.32 -1.04 5.18
C ILE A 100 -16.00 -0.39 3.98
N PHE A 101 -15.39 -0.53 2.80
CA PHE A 101 -15.93 0.08 1.58
C PHE A 101 -16.96 -0.82 0.91
N ASP A 102 -17.87 -0.22 0.16
CA ASP A 102 -18.93 -0.96 -0.52
C ASP A 102 -18.36 -1.87 -1.63
N THR A 103 -17.34 -1.39 -2.33
CA THR A 103 -16.57 -2.15 -3.32
C THR A 103 -15.06 -1.95 -3.15
N LEU A 104 -14.27 -2.91 -3.63
CA LEU A 104 -12.81 -2.76 -3.67
C LEU A 104 -12.38 -1.55 -4.51
N GLN A 105 -13.14 -1.19 -5.55
CA GLN A 105 -12.86 -0.01 -6.38
C GLN A 105 -13.03 1.28 -5.58
N ASP A 106 -14.07 1.38 -4.74
CA ASP A 106 -14.27 2.54 -3.86
C ASP A 106 -13.10 2.71 -2.89
N GLY A 107 -12.63 1.63 -2.26
CA GLY A 107 -11.47 1.69 -1.39
C GLY A 107 -10.15 1.94 -2.11
N ALA A 108 -10.00 1.47 -3.35
CA ALA A 108 -8.84 1.76 -4.19
C ALA A 108 -8.79 3.23 -4.61
N TYR A 109 -9.94 3.85 -4.90
CA TYR A 109 -10.03 5.26 -5.21
C TYR A 109 -9.91 6.15 -3.95
N ALA A 110 -10.41 5.70 -2.81
CA ALA A 110 -10.10 6.35 -1.53
C ALA A 110 -8.60 6.31 -1.24
N TYR A 111 -7.93 5.19 -1.54
CA TYR A 111 -6.48 5.09 -1.45
C TYR A 111 -5.78 6.09 -2.39
N LYS A 112 -6.21 6.20 -3.66
CA LYS A 112 -5.70 7.20 -4.61
C LYS A 112 -5.78 8.62 -4.04
N GLU A 113 -6.96 9.06 -3.58
CA GLU A 113 -7.15 10.42 -3.04
C GLU A 113 -6.26 10.67 -1.82
N LEU A 114 -6.11 9.67 -0.94
CA LEU A 114 -5.19 9.74 0.19
C LEU A 114 -3.74 9.91 -0.29
N MET A 115 -3.32 9.11 -1.28
CA MET A 115 -1.97 9.16 -1.84
C MET A 115 -1.67 10.52 -2.48
N GLU A 116 -2.57 11.02 -3.32
CA GLU A 116 -2.42 12.33 -3.95
C GLU A 116 -2.31 13.44 -2.89
N ARG A 117 -3.24 13.45 -1.93
CA ARG A 117 -3.32 14.49 -0.91
C ARG A 117 -2.17 14.48 0.09
N ARG A 118 -1.66 13.30 0.47
CA ARG A 118 -0.73 13.16 1.60
C ARG A 118 0.69 12.74 1.25
N TYR A 119 0.89 12.24 0.04
CA TYR A 119 2.15 11.62 -0.38
C TYR A 119 2.62 12.04 -1.77
N VAL A 120 1.89 12.87 -2.52
CA VAL A 120 2.32 13.36 -3.84
C VAL A 120 2.28 14.88 -3.91
N LEU A 121 1.19 15.52 -3.47
CA LEU A 121 1.03 16.97 -3.55
C LEU A 121 1.78 17.71 -2.42
N PRO A 122 2.80 18.55 -2.71
CA PRO A 122 3.66 19.15 -1.69
C PRO A 122 2.92 20.02 -0.66
N ALA A 123 1.82 20.66 -1.05
CA ALA A 123 1.09 21.61 -0.21
C ALA A 123 0.42 20.93 1.00
N THR A 124 -0.08 19.70 0.83
CA THR A 124 -0.84 18.97 1.84
C THR A 124 -0.15 17.70 2.34
N ALA A 125 1.01 17.38 1.74
CA ALA A 125 1.83 16.24 2.09
C ALA A 125 2.22 16.23 3.57
N TYR A 126 2.24 15.02 4.13
CA TYR A 126 2.80 14.81 5.45
C TYR A 126 4.30 15.12 5.45
N SER A 127 4.80 15.54 6.60
CA SER A 127 6.23 15.53 6.85
C SER A 127 6.64 14.10 7.23
N ASN A 128 7.76 13.66 6.69
CA ASN A 128 8.39 12.38 6.99
C ASN A 128 9.17 12.48 8.31
N ILE A 129 9.68 11.36 8.81
CA ILE A 129 10.45 11.30 10.07
C ILE A 129 11.74 12.12 10.05
N PHE A 130 12.23 12.47 8.85
CA PHE A 130 13.43 13.26 8.65
C PHE A 130 13.15 14.77 8.54
N GLY A 131 11.87 15.18 8.58
CA GLY A 131 11.43 16.58 8.51
C GLY A 131 11.03 17.08 7.12
N ASP A 132 11.25 16.29 6.06
CA ASP A 132 10.91 16.68 4.69
C ASP A 132 9.47 16.34 4.35
N LYS A 133 8.91 16.98 3.32
CA LYS A 133 7.61 16.56 2.78
C LYS A 133 7.72 15.22 2.06
N ASN A 134 6.78 14.33 2.35
CA ASN A 134 6.63 13.09 1.62
C ASN A 134 6.20 13.38 0.18
N ASN A 135 6.96 12.83 -0.77
CA ASN A 135 6.62 12.83 -2.18
C ASN A 135 7.06 11.51 -2.82
N VAL A 136 6.15 10.52 -2.87
CA VAL A 136 6.45 9.19 -3.41
C VAL A 136 6.65 9.20 -4.92
N ASN A 137 6.04 10.14 -5.64
CA ASN A 137 6.25 10.34 -7.08
C ASN A 137 7.67 10.88 -7.33
N ASP A 138 8.05 11.94 -6.62
CA ASP A 138 9.40 12.50 -6.73
C ASP A 138 10.46 11.47 -6.33
N ALA A 139 10.23 10.73 -5.24
CA ALA A 139 11.13 9.65 -4.86
C ALA A 139 11.18 8.55 -5.93
N TYR A 140 10.05 8.17 -6.52
CA TYR A 140 10.02 7.18 -7.61
C TYR A 140 10.82 7.64 -8.83
N MET A 141 10.69 8.90 -9.22
CA MET A 141 11.31 9.43 -10.43
C MET A 141 12.79 9.77 -10.22
N ASN A 142 13.10 10.46 -9.13
CA ASN A 142 14.38 11.11 -8.86
C ASN A 142 15.21 10.43 -7.76
N GLY A 143 14.58 9.59 -6.94
CA GLY A 143 15.26 8.82 -5.90
C GLY A 143 15.06 9.39 -4.49
N PHE A 144 15.61 8.69 -3.51
CA PHE A 144 15.61 9.10 -2.11
C PHE A 144 17.05 9.22 -1.61
N ALA A 145 17.37 10.34 -0.96
CA ALA A 145 18.73 10.65 -0.53
C ALA A 145 19.08 10.00 0.82
N SER A 146 20.32 9.49 0.95
CA SER A 146 20.89 9.02 2.22
C SER A 146 21.30 10.18 3.15
N GLY A 147 21.66 9.84 4.39
CA GLY A 147 22.34 10.75 5.32
C GLY A 147 21.41 11.55 6.21
N LYS A 148 20.09 11.37 6.09
CA LYS A 148 19.10 11.90 7.03
C LYS A 148 18.98 10.95 8.20
N THR A 149 18.76 11.49 9.40
CA THR A 149 18.64 10.69 10.63
C THR A 149 17.42 11.13 11.42
N ALA A 150 16.64 10.17 11.88
CA ALA A 150 15.52 10.36 12.78
C ALA A 150 15.77 9.58 14.07
N THR A 151 15.35 10.12 15.20
CA THR A 151 15.49 9.47 16.51
C THR A 151 14.12 9.09 17.07
N ASN A 152 14.12 8.11 17.97
CA ASN A 152 12.92 7.63 18.66
C ASN A 152 11.80 7.17 17.70
N VAL A 153 12.15 6.41 16.67
CA VAL A 153 11.21 5.99 15.63
C VAL A 153 10.48 4.72 16.07
N LEU A 154 9.15 4.77 16.15
CA LEU A 154 8.33 3.58 16.42
C LEU A 154 8.32 2.67 15.19
N THR A 155 8.55 1.38 15.36
CA THR A 155 8.51 0.38 14.27
C THR A 155 7.13 -0.26 14.17
N ASP A 156 6.83 -0.89 13.04
CA ASP A 156 5.61 -1.71 12.85
C ASP A 156 5.51 -2.85 13.88
N SER A 157 6.65 -3.26 14.45
CA SER A 157 6.72 -4.26 15.53
C SER A 157 6.39 -3.69 16.92
N GLY A 158 5.99 -2.42 17.03
CA GLY A 158 5.70 -1.76 18.31
C GLY A 158 6.94 -1.42 19.13
N THR A 159 8.14 -1.48 18.54
CA THR A 159 9.42 -1.20 19.22
C THR A 159 9.99 0.14 18.78
N TYR A 160 10.53 0.93 19.71
CA TYR A 160 11.24 2.16 19.38
C TYR A 160 12.69 1.87 18.98
N LYS A 161 13.12 2.41 17.84
CA LYS A 161 14.55 2.50 17.46
C LYS A 161 15.10 3.84 17.90
N SER A 162 16.26 3.80 18.57
CA SER A 162 16.94 5.01 19.04
C SER A 162 17.37 5.92 17.90
N SER A 163 17.76 5.35 16.77
CA SER A 163 18.13 6.06 15.55
C SER A 163 17.79 5.24 14.30
N VAL A 164 17.35 5.91 13.25
CA VAL A 164 17.11 5.38 11.90
C VAL A 164 17.71 6.36 10.91
N SER A 165 18.43 5.85 9.92
CA SER A 165 19.00 6.67 8.85
C SER A 165 18.36 6.35 7.52
N SER A 166 18.23 7.36 6.65
CA SER A 166 17.78 7.13 5.28
C SER A 166 18.84 6.40 4.47
N VAL A 167 18.38 5.53 3.57
CA VAL A 167 19.23 4.83 2.59
C VAL A 167 19.05 5.49 1.22
N GLN A 168 20.15 5.57 0.47
CA GLN A 168 20.08 6.09 -0.89
C GLN A 168 19.45 5.03 -1.81
N PHE A 169 18.36 5.41 -2.47
CA PHE A 169 17.78 4.65 -3.57
C PHE A 169 17.70 5.53 -4.80
N LYS A 170 18.26 5.07 -5.92
CA LYS A 170 18.18 5.78 -7.19
C LYS A 170 16.75 5.81 -7.70
N GLY A 171 16.34 6.95 -8.24
CA GLY A 171 15.07 7.07 -8.92
C GLY A 171 15.03 6.28 -10.23
N ARG A 172 13.84 6.17 -10.81
CA ARG A 172 13.63 5.58 -12.14
C ARG A 172 14.47 6.30 -13.20
N LEU A 173 14.57 7.62 -13.17
CA LEU A 173 15.35 8.38 -14.15
C LEU A 173 16.86 8.15 -13.97
N GLU A 174 17.36 8.21 -12.75
CA GLU A 174 18.78 7.99 -12.43
C GLU A 174 19.27 6.56 -12.70
N SER A 175 18.34 5.61 -12.72
CA SER A 175 18.61 4.19 -12.97
C SER A 175 18.38 3.76 -14.43
N GLY A 176 18.20 4.70 -15.36
CA GLY A 176 17.98 4.37 -16.77
C GLY A 176 16.61 3.75 -17.06
N GLY A 177 15.61 4.07 -16.25
CA GLY A 177 14.22 3.67 -16.45
C GLY A 177 13.76 2.46 -15.65
N THR A 178 14.56 1.91 -14.74
CA THR A 178 14.21 0.68 -14.01
C THR A 178 13.06 0.87 -13.03
N ILE A 179 12.05 -0.01 -13.12
CA ILE A 179 10.89 -0.02 -12.21
C ILE A 179 11.33 -0.34 -10.78
N THR A 180 12.25 -1.31 -10.62
CA THR A 180 12.72 -1.75 -9.30
C THR A 180 13.36 -0.61 -8.51
N SER A 181 14.32 0.12 -9.09
CA SER A 181 15.01 1.21 -8.37
C SER A 181 14.05 2.34 -7.99
N GLY A 182 13.19 2.78 -8.92
CA GLY A 182 12.16 3.77 -8.60
C GLY A 182 11.23 3.28 -7.48
N THR A 183 10.82 2.02 -7.52
CA THR A 183 9.93 1.44 -6.50
C THR A 183 10.59 1.37 -5.12
N TYR A 184 11.89 1.04 -5.05
CA TYR A 184 12.63 1.10 -3.78
C TYR A 184 12.65 2.52 -3.18
N ALA A 185 12.89 3.53 -4.01
CA ALA A 185 12.90 4.92 -3.55
C ALA A 185 11.51 5.40 -3.09
N ALA A 186 10.45 5.02 -3.82
CA ALA A 186 9.07 5.31 -3.43
C ALA A 186 8.67 4.62 -2.11
N ASN A 187 9.10 3.36 -1.93
CA ASN A 187 8.88 2.61 -0.69
C ASN A 187 9.64 3.21 0.50
N GLU A 188 10.86 3.71 0.29
CA GLU A 188 11.60 4.47 1.31
C GLU A 188 10.83 5.73 1.71
N ALA A 189 10.33 6.50 0.74
CA ALA A 189 9.53 7.69 1.01
C ALA A 189 8.22 7.37 1.76
N LEU A 190 7.51 6.32 1.35
CA LEU A 190 6.30 5.87 2.04
C LEU A 190 6.64 5.30 3.43
N GLY A 191 7.74 4.58 3.58
CA GLY A 191 8.26 4.09 4.84
C GLY A 191 8.69 5.21 5.78
N ALA A 192 9.16 6.33 5.26
CA ALA A 192 9.58 7.46 6.06
C ALA A 192 8.40 8.28 6.60
N SER A 193 7.14 7.88 6.35
CA SER A 193 5.94 8.61 6.78
C SER A 193 5.89 8.87 8.28
N ALA A 194 5.11 9.89 8.68
CA ALA A 194 4.96 10.28 10.09
C ALA A 194 4.54 9.11 11.00
N TRP A 195 4.79 9.25 12.31
CA TRP A 195 4.67 8.17 13.31
C TRP A 195 3.36 7.41 13.35
N ASN A 196 2.27 8.04 12.93
CA ASN A 196 0.92 7.49 12.89
C ASN A 196 0.50 6.98 11.50
N ALA A 197 1.41 6.93 10.53
CA ALA A 197 1.13 6.62 9.13
C ALA A 197 1.85 5.34 8.60
N GLY A 198 2.53 4.60 9.49
CA GLY A 198 3.22 3.35 9.17
C GLY A 198 4.63 3.58 8.64
N HIS A 199 5.64 3.10 9.37
CA HIS A 199 7.05 3.24 8.97
C HIS A 199 7.51 2.15 8.00
N TYR A 200 6.69 1.11 7.83
CA TYR A 200 6.99 -0.07 7.04
C TYR A 200 8.39 -0.62 7.35
N MET A 201 8.68 -0.72 8.65
CA MET A 201 9.99 -1.07 9.19
C MET A 201 9.77 -1.94 10.43
N LEU A 202 10.34 -3.14 10.44
CA LEU A 202 10.42 -4.02 11.61
C LEU A 202 11.55 -3.57 12.55
N SER A 203 11.56 -4.06 13.79
CA SER A 203 12.63 -3.77 14.75
C SER A 203 14.04 -4.10 14.23
N THR A 204 14.15 -5.13 13.39
CA THR A 204 15.40 -5.62 12.78
C THR A 204 15.83 -4.86 11.54
N ASP A 205 14.95 -4.05 10.95
CA ASP A 205 15.21 -3.37 9.68
C ASP A 205 16.09 -2.13 9.88
N THR A 206 16.89 -1.77 8.89
CA THR A 206 17.88 -0.68 9.02
C THR A 206 17.41 0.65 8.44
N TYR A 207 16.30 0.67 7.69
CA TYR A 207 15.78 1.86 7.02
C TYR A 207 14.25 1.82 6.89
N PRO A 208 13.58 2.97 6.75
CA PRO A 208 12.14 3.06 6.56
C PRO A 208 11.70 2.45 5.23
N GLY A 209 10.69 1.57 5.20
CA GLY A 209 10.26 0.95 3.94
C GLY A 209 10.95 -0.38 3.59
N ALA A 210 11.89 -0.85 4.41
CA ALA A 210 12.53 -2.16 4.25
C ALA A 210 11.52 -3.32 4.19
N LYS A 211 10.41 -3.23 4.93
CA LYS A 211 9.31 -4.21 4.88
C LYS A 211 8.68 -4.26 3.48
N LEU A 212 8.45 -3.12 2.84
CA LEU A 212 7.91 -3.03 1.49
C LEU A 212 8.90 -3.57 0.46
N ASN A 213 10.18 -3.21 0.59
CA ASN A 213 11.22 -3.67 -0.33
C ASN A 213 11.39 -5.20 -0.29
N ARG A 214 11.30 -5.85 0.87
CA ARG A 214 11.27 -7.32 0.95
C ARG A 214 10.09 -7.94 0.19
N VAL A 215 8.91 -7.32 0.22
CA VAL A 215 7.76 -7.78 -0.57
C VAL A 215 8.04 -7.61 -2.06
N LEU A 216 8.62 -6.48 -2.47
CA LEU A 216 9.03 -6.25 -3.87
C LEU A 216 9.99 -7.35 -4.34
N ASP A 217 11.04 -7.62 -3.57
CA ASP A 217 12.08 -8.60 -3.89
C ASP A 217 11.51 -10.03 -4.01
N SER A 218 10.62 -10.38 -3.08
CA SER A 218 10.06 -11.74 -3.00
C SER A 218 8.95 -11.99 -4.02
N SER A 219 8.29 -10.93 -4.50
CA SER A 219 7.12 -11.05 -5.37
C SER A 219 7.45 -11.16 -6.86
N GLY A 220 8.60 -10.62 -7.29
CA GLY A 220 8.97 -10.53 -8.71
C GLY A 220 8.08 -9.58 -9.53
N TRP A 221 7.25 -8.74 -8.90
CA TRP A 221 6.27 -7.89 -9.59
C TRP A 221 6.91 -6.84 -10.49
N ALA A 222 8.03 -6.23 -10.09
CA ALA A 222 8.71 -5.25 -10.94
C ALA A 222 9.16 -5.84 -12.28
N ALA A 223 9.63 -7.09 -12.28
CA ALA A 223 10.01 -7.79 -13.51
C ALA A 223 8.79 -8.14 -14.38
N LYS A 224 7.66 -8.52 -13.75
CA LYS A 224 6.41 -8.76 -14.48
C LYS A 224 5.84 -7.47 -15.09
N GLU A 225 5.89 -6.38 -14.35
CA GLU A 225 5.44 -5.06 -14.80
C GLU A 225 6.27 -4.57 -15.98
N ALA A 226 7.58 -4.78 -15.95
CA ALA A 226 8.48 -4.41 -17.05
C ALA A 226 8.22 -5.21 -18.34
N ALA A 227 7.47 -6.31 -18.26
CA ALA A 227 7.13 -7.17 -19.41
C ALA A 227 5.71 -6.94 -19.95
N LEU A 228 4.96 -5.96 -19.40
CA LEU A 228 3.66 -5.52 -19.92
C LEU A 228 3.84 -4.59 -21.13
#